data_AF-A0A0S1MJC9-F1
#
_entry.id   AF-A0A0S1MJC9-F1
#
_cell.length_a   1.000
_cell.length_b   1.000
_cell.length_c   1.000
_cell.angle_alpha   90.00
_cell.angle_beta   90.00
_cell.angle_gamma   90.00
#
_symmetry.space_group_name_H-M   'P 1'
#
loop_
_entity.id
_entity.type
_entity.pdbx_description
1 polymer ?
#
loop_
_entity_poly.entity_id
_entity_poly.type
_entity_poly.pdbx_seq_one_letter_code
_entity_poly.pdbx_strand_id
1 'polypeptide(L)'
;MIDELVHQTNKDSRSLVELLKEGGIRDAEMHGEKELQVLRWHKLAVNASMNPTSILSGGLTNSEMVQKSHLRNHLRETMNEILEAGRMIFKIQDYPSKFATPDQILDSTERASNSEGIRKVLGGEDKTIIKPSMLIDWENGRELEVEAILGLPAKIARNFGVKLSRVETMYSLLVELQKARDHRNSIVKTSKI
;
A
#
# COMPACT_ATOMS: atom_id res chain seq x y z
N MET A 1 -33.19 -11.19 -14.40
CA MET A 1 -32.16 -11.98 -13.68
C MET A 1 -30.89 -11.18 -13.37
N ILE A 2 -30.06 -10.75 -14.34
CA ILE A 2 -28.83 -9.98 -14.03
C ILE A 2 -29.16 -8.60 -13.43
N ASP A 3 -30.10 -7.86 -14.02
CA ASP A 3 -30.47 -6.53 -13.52
C ASP A 3 -31.09 -6.57 -12.12
N GLU A 4 -31.86 -7.62 -11.81
CA GLU A 4 -32.42 -7.86 -10.48
C GLU A 4 -31.33 -8.16 -9.45
N LEU A 5 -30.33 -8.98 -9.82
CA LEU A 5 -29.17 -9.26 -8.97
C LEU A 5 -28.34 -8.01 -8.71
N VAL A 6 -28.10 -7.19 -9.74
CA VAL A 6 -27.38 -5.90 -9.60
C VAL A 6 -28.16 -4.95 -8.72
N HIS A 7 -29.48 -4.86 -8.91
CA HIS A 7 -30.35 -4.02 -8.08
C HIS A 7 -30.31 -4.44 -6.61
N GLN A 8 -30.42 -5.74 -6.33
CA GLN A 8 -30.36 -6.30 -4.98
C GLN A 8 -28.99 -6.06 -4.35
N THR A 9 -27.90 -6.34 -5.08
CA THR A 9 -26.53 -6.10 -4.62
C THR A 9 -26.30 -4.63 -4.25
N ASN A 10 -26.80 -3.70 -5.08
CA ASN A 10 -26.71 -2.27 -4.81
C ASN A 10 -27.52 -1.86 -3.57
N LYS A 11 -28.68 -2.49 -3.35
CA LYS A 11 -29.49 -2.27 -2.15
C LYS A 11 -28.75 -2.74 -0.90
N ASP A 12 -28.20 -3.95 -0.93
CA ASP A 12 -27.47 -4.54 0.20
C ASP A 12 -26.19 -3.74 0.52
N SER A 13 -25.49 -3.27 -0.50
CA SER A 13 -24.31 -2.40 -0.34
C SER A 13 -24.66 -1.07 0.33
N ARG A 14 -25.79 -0.45 -0.04
CA ARG A 14 -26.29 0.76 0.64
C ARG A 14 -26.63 0.48 2.11
N SER A 15 -27.34 -0.62 2.39
CA SER A 15 -27.66 -1.01 3.75
C SER A 15 -26.41 -1.23 4.60
N LEU A 16 -25.37 -1.86 4.05
CA LEU A 16 -24.09 -2.03 4.74
C LEU A 16 -23.42 -0.69 5.04
N VAL A 17 -23.39 0.24 4.09
CA VAL A 17 -22.81 1.58 4.30
C VAL A 17 -23.53 2.33 5.42
N GLU A 18 -24.86 2.27 5.47
CA GLU A 18 -25.62 2.93 6.54
C GLU A 18 -25.36 2.28 7.89
N LEU A 19 -25.29 0.94 7.98
CA LEU A 19 -24.90 0.25 9.21
C LEU A 19 -23.49 0.64 9.69
N LEU A 20 -22.53 0.80 8.78
CA LEU A 20 -21.17 1.27 9.13
C LEU A 20 -21.19 2.70 9.67
N LYS A 21 -21.99 3.59 9.07
CA LYS A 21 -22.15 4.98 9.53
C LYS A 21 -22.83 5.06 10.90
N GLU A 22 -23.90 4.29 11.11
CA GLU A 22 -24.57 4.16 12.41
C GLU A 22 -23.61 3.61 13.48
N GLY A 23 -22.72 2.69 13.07
CA GLY A 23 -21.62 2.17 13.90
C GLY A 23 -20.45 3.13 14.11
N GLY A 24 -20.49 4.35 13.56
CA GLY A 24 -19.49 5.40 13.79
C GLY A 24 -18.45 5.59 12.68
N ILE A 25 -18.46 4.79 11.62
CA ILE A 25 -17.58 4.93 10.44
C ILE A 25 -18.25 5.90 9.45
N ARG A 26 -18.15 7.19 9.77
CA ARG A 26 -18.90 8.26 9.09
C ARG A 26 -18.52 8.48 7.63
N ASP A 27 -17.32 8.06 7.25
CA ASP A 27 -16.73 8.18 5.91
C ASP A 27 -16.94 6.91 5.06
N ALA A 28 -17.79 5.98 5.49
CA ALA A 28 -18.18 4.85 4.66
C ALA A 28 -18.92 5.34 3.40
N GLU A 29 -18.40 4.98 2.23
CA GLU A 29 -18.93 5.35 0.92
C GLU A 29 -19.22 4.09 0.08
N MET A 30 -20.24 4.19 -0.76
CA MET A 30 -20.52 3.17 -1.78
C MET A 30 -19.83 3.56 -3.09
N HIS A 31 -19.13 2.60 -3.70
CA HIS A 31 -18.51 2.76 -5.01
C HIS A 31 -18.99 1.69 -5.99
N GLY A 32 -19.04 2.04 -7.27
CA GLY A 32 -19.21 1.04 -8.33
C GLY A 32 -17.97 0.15 -8.45
N GLU A 33 -18.10 -1.05 -9.03
CA GLU A 33 -17.00 -2.01 -9.16
C GLU A 33 -15.74 -1.38 -9.77
N LYS A 34 -15.89 -0.70 -10.92
CA LYS A 34 -14.77 -0.05 -11.60
C LYS A 34 -14.14 1.05 -10.75
N GLU A 35 -14.95 1.90 -10.11
CA GLU A 35 -14.45 2.98 -9.25
C GLU A 35 -13.67 2.42 -8.06
N LEU A 36 -14.18 1.34 -7.44
CA LEU A 36 -13.51 0.67 -6.34
C LEU A 36 -12.17 0.07 -6.77
N GLN A 37 -12.08 -0.53 -7.95
CA GLN A 37 -10.81 -1.06 -8.47
C GLN A 37 -9.80 0.06 -8.74
N VAL A 38 -10.24 1.19 -9.30
CA VAL A 38 -9.40 2.38 -9.50
C VAL A 38 -8.91 2.93 -8.16
N LEU A 39 -9.79 3.05 -7.16
CA LEU A 39 -9.41 3.43 -5.79
C LEU A 39 -8.38 2.48 -5.18
N ARG A 40 -8.58 1.16 -5.34
CA ARG A 40 -7.65 0.14 -4.84
C ARG A 40 -6.26 0.25 -5.48
N TRP A 41 -6.19 0.50 -6.79
CA TRP A 41 -4.90 0.69 -7.47
C TRP A 41 -4.18 1.97 -7.05
N HIS A 42 -4.91 3.04 -6.73
CA HIS A 42 -4.32 4.25 -6.15
C HIS A 42 -3.70 3.97 -4.78
N LYS A 43 -4.44 3.29 -3.88
CA LYS A 43 -3.91 2.89 -2.57
C LYS A 43 -2.75 1.90 -2.68
N LEU A 44 -2.83 0.99 -3.64
CA LEU A 44 -1.78 0.04 -3.95
C LEU A 44 -0.48 0.75 -4.34
N ALA A 45 -0.54 1.80 -5.17
CA ALA A 45 0.64 2.56 -5.58
C ALA A 45 1.43 3.08 -4.35
N VAL A 46 0.72 3.57 -3.33
CA VAL A 46 1.33 4.00 -2.07
C VAL A 46 1.95 2.83 -1.32
N ASN A 47 1.19 1.76 -1.08
CA ASN A 47 1.67 0.63 -0.29
C ASN A 47 2.84 -0.10 -0.98
N ALA A 48 2.73 -0.40 -2.27
CA ALA A 48 3.74 -1.10 -3.05
C ALA A 48 4.99 -0.28 -3.33
N SER A 49 4.94 1.05 -3.18
CA SER A 49 6.14 1.90 -3.21
C SER A 49 6.80 1.96 -1.83
N MET A 50 6.06 2.33 -0.78
CA MET A 50 6.63 2.62 0.54
C MET A 50 6.98 1.35 1.34
N ASN A 51 6.08 0.36 1.39
CA ASN A 51 6.26 -0.84 2.22
C ASN A 51 7.53 -1.62 1.87
N PRO A 52 7.75 -2.06 0.62
CA PRO A 52 8.97 -2.81 0.29
C PRO A 52 10.24 -1.95 0.38
N THR A 53 10.18 -0.68 -0.05
CA THR A 53 11.33 0.23 0.01
C THR A 53 11.83 0.40 1.44
N SER A 54 10.91 0.47 2.41
CA SER A 54 11.29 0.61 3.83
C SER A 54 12.17 -0.54 4.32
N ILE A 55 11.83 -1.78 3.95
CA ILE A 55 12.63 -2.96 4.31
C ILE A 55 13.95 -2.98 3.53
N LEU A 56 13.88 -2.80 2.20
CA LEU A 56 15.06 -2.89 1.32
C LEU A 56 16.08 -1.76 1.55
N SER A 57 15.64 -0.64 2.12
CA SER A 57 16.52 0.48 2.50
C SER A 57 17.08 0.37 3.92
N GLY A 58 16.91 -0.77 4.58
CA GLY A 58 17.48 -1.03 5.91
C GLY A 58 16.58 -0.61 7.08
N GLY A 59 15.27 -0.55 6.86
CA GLY A 59 14.30 -0.24 7.91
C GLY A 59 13.94 1.22 8.04
N LEU A 60 14.06 2.00 6.97
CA LEU A 60 13.70 3.42 6.98
C LEU A 60 12.19 3.62 7.05
N THR A 61 11.79 4.63 7.80
CA THR A 61 10.40 5.08 7.95
C THR A 61 9.96 5.87 6.72
N ASN A 62 8.65 6.15 6.60
CA ASN A 62 8.14 6.93 5.46
C ASN A 62 8.80 8.30 5.36
N SER A 63 8.96 9.00 6.49
CA SER A 63 9.58 10.31 6.56
C SER A 63 11.06 10.28 6.16
N GLU A 64 11.82 9.31 6.68
CA GLU A 64 13.25 9.17 6.35
C GLU A 64 13.47 8.86 4.87
N MET A 65 12.59 8.06 4.25
CA MET A 65 12.68 7.76 2.83
C MET A 65 12.41 9.00 1.95
N VAL A 66 11.36 9.79 2.26
CA VAL A 66 11.00 10.95 1.42
C VAL A 66 12.00 12.10 1.50
N GLN A 67 12.77 12.20 2.59
CA GLN A 67 13.85 13.20 2.74
C GLN A 67 15.10 12.83 1.92
N LYS A 68 15.26 11.58 1.49
CA LYS A 68 16.39 11.14 0.67
C LYS A 68 16.04 11.26 -0.81
N SER A 69 16.64 12.21 -1.52
CA SER A 69 16.31 12.52 -2.92
C SER A 69 16.22 11.30 -3.85
N HIS A 70 17.16 10.35 -3.74
CA HIS A 70 17.16 9.13 -4.55
C HIS A 70 16.02 8.17 -4.19
N LEU A 71 15.69 8.00 -2.90
CA LEU A 71 14.54 7.19 -2.48
C LEU A 71 13.22 7.88 -2.80
N ARG A 72 13.12 9.20 -2.59
CA ARG A 72 11.97 9.99 -3.00
C ARG A 72 11.67 9.83 -4.48
N ASN A 73 12.71 9.88 -5.32
CA ASN A 73 12.59 9.62 -6.75
C ASN A 73 12.12 8.18 -7.03
N HIS A 74 12.71 7.19 -6.35
CA HIS A 74 12.28 5.80 -6.47
C HIS A 74 10.79 5.62 -6.11
N LEU A 75 10.35 6.17 -4.97
CA LEU A 75 8.96 6.11 -4.52
C LEU A 75 8.01 6.74 -5.54
N ARG A 76 8.33 7.94 -6.03
CA ARG A 76 7.56 8.66 -7.06
C ARG A 76 7.41 7.83 -8.33
N GLU A 77 8.52 7.29 -8.84
CA GLU A 77 8.52 6.51 -10.08
C GLU A 77 7.85 5.14 -9.93
N THR A 78 7.95 4.51 -8.76
CA THR A 78 7.19 3.28 -8.47
C THR A 78 5.70 3.55 -8.40
N MET A 79 5.27 4.65 -7.75
CA MET A 79 3.86 5.04 -7.74
C MET A 79 3.36 5.31 -9.16
N ASN A 80 4.10 6.08 -9.96
CA ASN A 80 3.76 6.36 -11.36
C ASN A 80 3.66 5.08 -12.21
N GLU A 81 4.59 4.13 -12.04
CA GLU A 81 4.56 2.83 -12.75
C GLU A 81 3.26 2.06 -12.48
N ILE A 82 2.80 2.03 -11.23
CA ILE A 82 1.57 1.34 -10.83
C ILE A 82 0.33 2.11 -11.31
N LEU A 83 0.31 3.43 -11.17
CA LEU A 83 -0.80 4.25 -11.64
C LEU A 83 -0.96 4.15 -13.16
N GLU A 84 0.13 4.16 -13.92
CA GLU A 84 0.08 3.99 -15.37
C GLU A 84 -0.52 2.63 -15.76
N ALA A 85 -0.08 1.54 -15.12
CA ALA A 85 -0.69 0.24 -15.34
C ALA A 85 -2.19 0.24 -14.99
N GLY A 86 -2.59 0.88 -13.90
CA GLY A 86 -4.00 1.04 -13.54
C GLY A 86 -4.80 1.79 -14.61
N ARG A 87 -4.25 2.87 -15.19
CA ARG A 87 -4.87 3.60 -16.31
C ARG A 87 -5.14 2.68 -17.50
N MET A 88 -4.15 1.87 -17.87
CA MET A 88 -4.25 0.92 -18.98
C MET A 88 -5.25 -0.21 -18.70
N ILE A 89 -5.19 -0.82 -17.52
CA ILE A 89 -6.06 -1.94 -17.13
C ILE A 89 -7.53 -1.51 -17.10
N PHE A 90 -7.83 -0.37 -16.50
CA PHE A 90 -9.21 0.11 -16.37
C PHE A 90 -9.65 1.03 -17.50
N LYS A 91 -8.79 1.28 -18.48
CA LYS A 91 -9.07 2.16 -19.64
C LYS A 91 -9.60 3.52 -19.20
N ILE A 92 -8.89 4.17 -18.30
CA ILE A 92 -9.19 5.52 -17.82
C ILE A 92 -8.13 6.49 -18.34
N GLN A 93 -8.56 7.70 -18.70
CA GLN A 93 -7.62 8.76 -19.10
C GLN A 93 -6.85 9.26 -17.89
N ASP A 94 -7.51 9.52 -16.77
CA ASP A 94 -6.89 10.00 -15.54
C ASP A 94 -7.55 9.39 -14.32
N TYR A 95 -6.81 9.35 -13.22
CA TYR A 95 -7.41 9.08 -11.90
C TYR A 95 -8.30 10.27 -11.49
N PRO A 96 -9.35 10.02 -10.68
CA PRO A 96 -10.18 11.09 -10.14
C PRO A 96 -9.33 12.19 -9.49
N SER A 97 -9.64 13.46 -9.77
CA SER A 97 -8.88 14.61 -9.24
C SER A 97 -8.86 14.71 -7.72
N LYS A 98 -9.80 14.05 -7.03
CA LYS A 98 -9.82 13.90 -5.56
C LYS A 98 -8.68 13.02 -5.02
N PHE A 99 -8.05 12.20 -5.87
CA PHE A 99 -6.95 11.35 -5.46
C PHE A 99 -5.64 12.12 -5.49
N ALA A 100 -4.87 12.00 -4.42
CA ALA A 100 -3.58 12.67 -4.33
C ALA A 100 -2.59 12.12 -5.36
N THR A 101 -1.87 12.99 -6.05
CA THR A 101 -0.77 12.58 -6.94
C THR A 101 0.40 12.02 -6.13
N PRO A 102 1.33 11.27 -6.75
CA PRO A 102 2.54 10.82 -6.08
C PRO A 102 3.33 11.96 -5.42
N ASP A 103 3.46 13.11 -6.09
CA ASP A 103 4.14 14.28 -5.51
C ASP A 103 3.39 14.81 -4.28
N GLN A 104 2.05 14.92 -4.34
CA GLN A 104 1.24 15.34 -3.18
C GLN A 104 1.36 14.36 -1.99
N ILE A 105 1.45 13.05 -2.27
CA ILE A 105 1.66 12.01 -1.25
C ILE A 105 3.04 12.17 -0.61
N LEU A 106 4.09 12.39 -1.41
CA LEU A 106 5.45 12.59 -0.90
C LEU A 106 5.58 13.89 -0.10
N ASP A 107 5.01 14.99 -0.61
CA ASP A 107 5.00 16.30 0.07
C ASP A 107 4.22 16.26 1.39
N SER A 108 3.09 15.57 1.43
CA SER A 108 2.31 15.41 2.66
C SER A 108 3.04 14.54 3.69
N THR A 109 3.73 13.50 3.24
CA THR A 109 4.56 12.64 4.09
C THR A 109 5.72 13.41 4.70
N GLU A 110 6.40 14.25 3.91
CA GLU A 110 7.49 15.11 4.36
C GLU A 110 7.01 16.22 5.30
N ARG A 111 5.86 16.84 5.03
CA ARG A 111 5.29 17.84 5.95
C ARG A 111 4.90 17.22 7.30
N ALA A 112 4.31 16.03 7.28
CA ALA A 112 3.95 15.32 8.51
C ALA A 112 5.17 15.00 9.39
N SER A 113 6.36 14.83 8.79
CA SER A 113 7.60 14.63 9.56
C SER A 113 8.15 15.90 10.20
N ASN A 114 7.77 17.07 9.67
CA ASN A 114 8.30 18.37 10.09
C ASN A 114 7.33 19.14 11.01
N SER A 115 6.11 18.63 11.20
CA SER A 115 5.15 19.22 12.12
C SER A 115 5.42 18.80 13.57
N GLU A 116 6.00 19.72 14.36
CA GLU A 116 6.16 19.65 15.82
C GLU A 116 4.84 19.29 16.57
N GLY A 117 3.69 19.50 15.92
CA GLY A 117 2.35 19.45 16.50
C GLY A 117 1.56 18.14 16.37
N ILE A 118 2.10 17.07 15.76
CA ILE A 118 1.45 15.73 15.77
C ILE A 118 2.03 14.86 16.90
N ARG A 119 2.34 15.46 18.05
CA ARG A 119 2.43 14.76 19.33
C ARG A 119 1.03 14.58 19.92
N LYS A 120 0.14 13.86 19.22
CA LYS A 120 -1.15 13.46 19.82
C LYS A 120 -1.00 12.09 20.45
N VAL A 121 -0.95 12.12 21.78
CA VAL A 121 -0.85 11.00 22.71
C VAL A 121 -1.92 9.94 22.37
N LEU A 122 -1.47 8.83 21.81
CA LEU A 122 -2.15 7.54 21.90
C LEU A 122 -1.15 6.53 22.47
N GLY A 123 -1.01 6.54 23.79
CA GLY A 123 -0.40 5.45 24.55
C GLY A 123 1.09 5.56 24.87
N GLY A 124 1.61 6.74 25.22
CA GLY A 124 2.87 6.84 25.97
C GLY A 124 4.18 6.55 25.22
N GLU A 125 4.17 6.50 23.88
CA GLU A 125 5.39 6.45 23.05
C GLU A 125 5.37 7.61 22.04
N ASP A 126 6.56 8.17 21.74
CA ASP A 126 6.76 9.32 20.84
C ASP A 126 6.41 8.94 19.38
N LYS A 127 5.11 8.98 19.05
CA LYS A 127 4.51 8.45 17.82
C LYS A 127 4.53 9.44 16.64
N THR A 128 5.60 10.22 16.48
CA THR A 128 5.80 11.06 15.27
C THR A 128 6.39 10.28 14.09
N ILE A 129 6.69 8.99 14.28
CA ILE A 129 7.29 8.13 13.26
C ILE A 129 6.21 7.25 12.60
N ILE A 130 5.83 7.59 11.37
CA ILE A 130 4.93 6.75 10.55
C ILE A 130 5.74 5.63 9.91
N LYS A 131 5.81 4.48 10.59
CA LYS A 131 6.38 3.25 10.02
C LYS A 131 5.39 2.57 9.05
N PRO A 132 5.84 2.14 7.87
CA PRO A 132 5.08 1.25 6.99
C PRO A 132 4.63 -0.03 7.70
N SER A 133 3.42 -0.52 7.44
CA SER A 133 2.89 -1.73 8.09
C SER A 133 3.78 -2.95 7.87
N MET A 134 4.24 -3.15 6.62
CA MET A 134 5.13 -4.26 6.26
C MET A 134 6.47 -4.19 6.99
N LEU A 135 6.99 -2.98 7.30
CA LEU A 135 8.20 -2.83 8.12
C LEU A 135 7.95 -3.30 9.55
N ILE A 136 6.79 -2.96 10.12
CA ILE A 136 6.40 -3.43 11.45
C ILE A 136 6.27 -4.97 11.45
N ASP A 137 5.68 -5.56 10.41
CA ASP A 137 5.61 -7.02 10.25
C ASP A 137 7.01 -7.64 10.13
N TRP A 138 7.90 -6.98 9.37
CA TRP A 138 9.28 -7.40 9.21
C TRP A 138 10.04 -7.47 10.53
N GLU A 139 10.00 -6.38 11.29
CA GLU A 139 10.67 -6.23 12.60
C GLU A 139 10.15 -7.25 13.62
N ASN A 140 8.85 -7.56 13.57
CA ASN A 140 8.24 -8.55 14.45
C ASN A 140 8.38 -10.00 13.97
N GLY A 141 9.10 -10.24 12.87
CA GLY A 141 9.29 -11.58 12.32
C GLY A 141 7.99 -12.21 11.79
N ARG A 142 6.97 -11.40 11.48
CA ARG A 142 5.72 -11.86 10.87
C ARG A 142 5.89 -12.11 9.38
N GLU A 143 5.01 -12.94 8.83
CA GLU A 143 4.89 -13.15 7.39
C GLU A 143 4.47 -11.84 6.71
N LEU A 144 5.10 -11.51 5.59
CA LEU A 144 4.82 -10.27 4.87
C LEU A 144 3.75 -10.48 3.79
N GLU A 145 2.97 -9.44 3.52
CA GLU A 145 1.96 -9.41 2.44
C GLU A 145 2.56 -9.22 1.03
N VAL A 146 3.71 -9.85 0.74
CA VAL A 146 4.47 -9.64 -0.51
C VAL A 146 3.66 -10.05 -1.75
N GLU A 147 2.93 -11.17 -1.67
CA GLU A 147 2.07 -11.62 -2.77
C GLU A 147 0.91 -10.64 -3.02
N ALA A 148 0.25 -10.17 -1.98
CA ALA A 148 -0.90 -9.29 -2.12
C ALA A 148 -0.53 -7.89 -2.65
N ILE A 149 0.63 -7.36 -2.22
CA ILE A 149 1.07 -6.00 -2.53
C ILE A 149 1.91 -5.93 -3.81
N LEU A 150 2.67 -6.97 -4.15
CA LEU A 150 3.59 -6.93 -5.30
C LEU A 150 3.29 -8.03 -6.33
N GLY A 151 3.13 -9.28 -5.87
CA GLY A 151 2.97 -10.44 -6.74
C GLY A 151 1.71 -10.41 -7.59
N LEU A 152 0.54 -10.29 -6.95
CA LEU A 152 -0.77 -10.25 -7.61
C LEU A 152 -0.89 -9.04 -8.55
N PRO A 153 -0.53 -7.80 -8.17
CA PRO A 153 -0.52 -6.68 -9.09
C PRO A 153 0.38 -6.87 -10.31
N ALA A 154 1.60 -7.39 -10.13
CA ALA A 154 2.49 -7.69 -11.25
C ALA A 154 1.90 -8.73 -12.19
N LYS A 155 1.26 -9.78 -11.64
CA LYS A 155 0.53 -10.78 -12.43
C LYS A 155 -0.62 -10.17 -13.22
N ILE A 156 -1.43 -9.31 -12.58
CA ILE A 156 -2.54 -8.62 -13.25
C ILE A 156 -2.01 -7.73 -14.36
N ALA A 157 -1.04 -6.86 -14.09
CA ALA A 157 -0.45 -5.96 -15.09
C ALA A 157 0.09 -6.72 -16.30
N ARG A 158 0.78 -7.85 -16.07
CA ARG A 158 1.31 -8.71 -17.14
C ARG A 158 0.22 -9.27 -18.05
N ASN A 159 -0.93 -9.65 -17.49
CA ASN A 159 -2.08 -10.12 -18.29
C ASN A 159 -2.63 -9.03 -19.22
N PHE A 160 -2.36 -7.76 -18.94
CA PHE A 160 -2.69 -6.61 -19.78
C PHE A 160 -1.49 -6.12 -20.61
N GLY A 161 -0.39 -6.88 -20.67
CA GLY A 161 0.80 -6.52 -21.43
C GLY A 161 1.64 -5.40 -20.80
N VAL A 162 1.42 -5.07 -19.53
CA VAL A 162 2.14 -4.00 -18.82
C VAL A 162 3.15 -4.62 -17.87
N LYS A 163 4.40 -4.15 -17.91
CA LYS A 163 5.47 -4.61 -17.03
C LYS A 163 5.67 -3.61 -15.88
N LEU A 164 5.54 -4.09 -14.64
CA LEU A 164 5.85 -3.32 -13.43
C LEU A 164 7.29 -3.60 -12.98
N SER A 165 8.28 -3.06 -13.68
CA SER A 165 9.69 -3.46 -13.51
C SER A 165 10.22 -3.20 -12.09
N ARG A 166 9.85 -2.09 -11.46
CA ARG A 166 10.25 -1.79 -10.07
C ARG A 166 9.56 -2.72 -9.09
N VAL A 167 8.27 -2.94 -9.28
CA VAL A 167 7.48 -3.87 -8.44
C VAL A 167 8.00 -5.31 -8.55
N GLU A 168 8.25 -5.82 -9.75
CA GLU A 168 8.78 -7.18 -9.97
C GLU A 168 10.17 -7.37 -9.36
N THR A 169 11.01 -6.33 -9.41
CA THR A 169 12.33 -6.35 -8.76
C THR A 169 12.19 -6.42 -7.25
N MET A 170 11.39 -5.53 -6.66
CA MET A 170 11.16 -5.52 -5.21
C MET A 170 10.50 -6.81 -4.73
N TYR A 171 9.57 -7.38 -5.49
CA TYR A 171 8.96 -8.69 -5.22
C TYR A 171 10.04 -9.76 -5.08
N SER A 172 10.88 -9.91 -6.10
CA SER A 172 11.92 -10.95 -6.13
C SER A 172 12.89 -10.82 -4.95
N LEU A 173 13.29 -9.58 -4.62
CA LEU A 173 14.19 -9.31 -3.50
C LEU A 173 13.53 -9.58 -2.14
N LEU A 174 12.29 -9.13 -1.93
CA LEU A 174 11.61 -9.33 -0.64
C LEU A 174 11.27 -10.80 -0.38
N VAL A 175 10.86 -11.56 -1.40
CA VAL A 175 10.58 -13.00 -1.24
C VAL A 175 11.81 -13.73 -0.71
N GLU A 176 12.97 -13.51 -1.34
CA GLU A 176 14.21 -14.18 -0.91
C GLU A 176 14.73 -13.63 0.43
N LEU A 177 14.58 -12.33 0.67
CA LEU A 177 14.95 -11.71 1.93
C LEU A 177 14.14 -12.30 3.10
N GLN A 178 12.82 -12.49 2.92
CA GLN A 178 11.97 -13.13 3.92
C GLN A 178 12.35 -14.59 4.15
N LYS A 179 12.53 -15.39 3.10
CA LYS A 179 13.00 -16.78 3.23
C LYS A 179 14.31 -16.87 4.01
N ALA A 180 15.27 -15.98 3.73
CA ALA A 180 16.55 -15.95 4.42
C ALA A 180 16.41 -15.55 5.91
N ARG A 181 15.50 -14.64 6.26
CA ARG A 181 15.18 -14.32 7.66
C ARG A 181 14.57 -15.53 8.36
N ASP A 182 13.58 -16.16 7.75
CA ASP A 182 12.82 -17.25 8.36
C ASP A 182 13.70 -18.49 8.56
N HIS A 183 14.60 -18.79 7.61
CA HIS A 183 15.61 -19.84 7.74
C HIS A 183 16.63 -19.57 8.87
N ARG A 184 17.11 -18.32 9.01
CA ARG A 184 18.01 -17.96 10.13
C ARG A 184 17.31 -18.12 11.48
N ASN A 185 16.03 -17.72 11.55
CA ASN A 185 15.23 -17.84 12.77
C ASN A 185 14.96 -19.31 13.14
N SER A 186 14.84 -20.22 12.18
CA SER A 186 14.67 -21.64 12.48
C SER A 186 15.96 -22.27 13.03
N ILE A 187 17.13 -21.96 12.45
CA ILE A 187 18.43 -22.43 12.96
C ILE A 187 18.65 -21.98 14.41
N VAL A 188 18.42 -20.69 14.71
CA VAL A 188 18.63 -20.14 16.07
C VAL A 188 17.71 -20.80 17.10
N LYS A 189 16.48 -21.18 16.71
CA LYS A 189 15.56 -21.91 17.60
C LYS A 189 16.06 -23.33 17.87
N THR A 190 16.57 -24.03 16.87
CA THR A 190 17.08 -25.40 17.03
C THR A 190 18.36 -25.44 17.87
N SER A 191 19.25 -24.46 17.76
CA SER A 191 20.49 -24.41 18.55
C SER A 191 20.32 -23.99 20.02
N LYS A 192 19.10 -23.60 20.44
CA LYS A 192 18.77 -23.23 21.83
C LYS A 192 18.04 -24.34 22.61
N ILE A 193 17.85 -25.51 21.98
CA ILE A 193 17.29 -26.73 22.58
C ILE A 193 18.45 -27.70 22.82
#